data_AF-A0A965VEV2-F1
#
_entry.id   AF-A0A965VEV2-F1
#
_cell.length_a   1.000
_cell.length_b   1.000
_cell.length_c   1.000
_cell.angle_alpha   90.00
_cell.angle_beta   90.00
_cell.angle_gamma   90.00
#
_symmetry.space_group_name_H-M   'P 1'
#
loop_
_entity.id
_entity.type
_entity.pdbx_description
1 polymer ?
#
loop_
_entity_poly.entity_id
_entity_poly.type
_entity_poly.pdbx_seq_one_letter_code
_entity_poly.pdbx_strand_id
1 'polypeptide(L)'
;DLPWFDTSIDTPPEAAICVLVLVYLAAAWFNTRIPLTGVEMRALPLNLLVLLPDFWHCNMQLWRDRLGQISLGTTTLFWGVSGNLRYIVLAWAAAALGYSVTQASALVGVVAVGTALGAVVASMRMRLEHATRVLPLGVGMGLLVILLNFISDVWLAAPFLVLLGALGGFLVVPMNALLQHRGHNLMGAGRSIAVQNFNEQACILGLGGLYSLSTGMGVSAFVAISAFGLLVAGCMELIRRWHRRNSRLHAGELERLLEIARNDDLHG
;
A
#
# COMPACT_ATOMS: atom_id res chain seq x y z
N ASP A 1 -7.15 -35.80 3.49
CA ASP A 1 -8.28 -36.43 4.22
C ASP A 1 -8.28 -36.08 5.69
N LEU A 2 -9.47 -35.84 6.24
CA LEU A 2 -9.72 -35.79 7.67
C LEU A 2 -10.08 -37.20 8.15
N PRO A 3 -9.73 -37.61 9.38
CA PRO A 3 -10.22 -38.88 9.90
C PRO A 3 -11.75 -38.81 9.90
N TRP A 4 -12.38 -39.69 9.12
CA TRP A 4 -13.83 -39.87 8.90
C TRP A 4 -14.50 -39.09 7.75
N PHE A 5 -13.79 -38.26 6.99
CA PHE A 5 -14.34 -37.65 5.77
C PHE A 5 -13.37 -37.83 4.60
N ASP A 6 -13.76 -38.65 3.61
CA ASP A 6 -13.15 -38.64 2.28
C ASP A 6 -13.55 -37.34 1.60
N THR A 7 -12.67 -36.36 1.73
CA THR A 7 -12.73 -35.16 0.92
C THR A 7 -12.19 -35.53 -0.45
N SER A 8 -12.92 -35.31 -1.54
CA SER A 8 -12.44 -35.50 -2.93
C SER A 8 -11.40 -34.43 -3.33
N ILE A 9 -10.45 -34.17 -2.44
CA ILE A 9 -9.40 -33.15 -2.51
C ILE A 9 -8.10 -33.93 -2.53
N ASP A 10 -7.66 -34.27 -3.73
CA ASP A 10 -6.56 -35.20 -3.93
C ASP A 10 -5.24 -34.46 -4.15
N THR A 11 -5.29 -33.15 -4.43
CA THR A 11 -4.13 -32.34 -4.80
C THR A 11 -3.92 -31.09 -3.91
N PRO A 12 -2.67 -30.63 -3.72
CA PRO A 12 -2.39 -29.39 -3.00
C PRO A 12 -3.13 -28.14 -3.54
N PRO A 13 -3.28 -27.94 -4.87
CA PRO A 13 -4.07 -26.84 -5.41
C PRO A 13 -5.56 -26.93 -5.06
N GLU A 14 -6.17 -28.12 -5.11
CA GLU A 14 -7.56 -28.31 -4.70
C GLU A 14 -7.75 -27.98 -3.22
N ALA A 15 -6.83 -28.42 -2.37
CA ALA A 15 -6.85 -28.10 -0.95
C ALA A 15 -6.77 -26.57 -0.71
N ALA A 16 -5.87 -25.88 -1.44
CA ALA A 16 -5.75 -24.43 -1.37
C ALA A 16 -7.04 -23.72 -1.82
N ILE A 17 -7.66 -24.17 -2.92
CA ILE A 17 -8.93 -23.62 -3.42
C ILE A 17 -10.06 -23.85 -2.41
N CYS A 18 -10.18 -25.04 -1.84
CA CYS A 18 -11.21 -25.34 -0.84
C CYS A 18 -11.06 -24.45 0.40
N VAL A 19 -9.85 -24.27 0.92
CA VAL A 19 -9.58 -23.35 2.03
C VAL A 19 -9.95 -21.91 1.65
N LEU A 20 -9.57 -21.45 0.46
CA LEU A 20 -9.92 -20.10 -0.04
C LEU A 20 -11.44 -19.91 -0.10
N VAL A 21 -12.19 -20.89 -0.63
CA VAL A 21 -13.65 -20.83 -0.71
C VAL A 21 -14.27 -20.70 0.69
N LEU A 22 -13.82 -21.50 1.66
CA LEU A 22 -14.31 -21.41 3.04
C LEU A 22 -14.04 -20.04 3.67
N VAL A 23 -12.86 -19.47 3.44
CA VAL A 23 -12.50 -18.12 3.91
C VAL A 23 -13.40 -17.05 3.26
N TYR A 24 -13.65 -17.14 1.95
CA TYR A 24 -14.56 -16.22 1.26
C TYR A 24 -16.02 -16.35 1.72
N LEU A 25 -16.49 -17.56 2.01
CA LEU A 25 -17.82 -17.78 2.59
C LEU A 25 -17.93 -17.15 3.98
N ALA A 26 -16.91 -17.30 4.82
CA ALA A 26 -16.85 -16.64 6.12
C ALA A 26 -16.85 -15.11 5.98
N ALA A 27 -16.06 -14.56 5.06
CA ALA A 27 -16.04 -13.12 4.76
C ALA A 27 -17.40 -12.61 4.25
N ALA A 28 -18.07 -13.37 3.37
CA ALA A 28 -19.41 -13.05 2.89
C ALA A 28 -20.42 -13.04 4.03
N TRP A 29 -20.34 -14.02 4.94
CA TRP A 29 -21.18 -14.05 6.13
C TRP A 29 -20.97 -12.82 7.02
N PHE A 30 -19.73 -12.40 7.27
CA PHE A 30 -19.46 -11.15 7.99
C PHE A 30 -20.05 -9.92 7.28
N ASN A 31 -19.96 -9.85 5.95
CA ASN A 31 -20.54 -8.75 5.17
C ASN A 31 -22.06 -8.65 5.32
N THR A 32 -22.78 -9.76 5.55
CA THR A 32 -24.23 -9.73 5.83
C THR A 32 -24.59 -9.04 7.15
N ARG A 33 -23.61 -8.86 8.05
CA ARG A 33 -23.80 -8.21 9.36
C ARG A 33 -23.47 -6.73 9.35
N ILE A 34 -23.02 -6.17 8.22
CA ILE A 34 -22.75 -4.73 8.10
C ILE A 34 -24.10 -3.99 8.12
N PRO A 35 -24.34 -3.09 9.10
CA PRO A 35 -25.61 -2.39 9.22
C PRO A 35 -25.80 -1.42 8.04
N LEU A 36 -27.05 -1.29 7.59
CA LEU A 36 -27.42 -0.27 6.61
C LEU A 36 -27.30 1.11 7.27
N THR A 37 -26.47 1.98 6.69
CA THR A 37 -26.16 3.31 7.23
C THR A 37 -27.23 4.36 6.95
N GLY A 38 -28.31 3.99 6.23
CA GLY A 38 -29.41 4.89 5.88
C GLY A 38 -29.03 6.02 4.90
N VAL A 39 -27.82 5.99 4.34
CA VAL A 39 -27.35 6.99 3.36
C VAL A 39 -28.16 6.86 2.06
N GLU A 40 -28.71 7.97 1.58
CA GLU A 40 -29.44 8.01 0.32
C GLU A 40 -28.55 7.57 -0.85
N MET A 41 -28.95 6.50 -1.53
CA MET A 41 -28.27 6.00 -2.72
C MET A 41 -28.54 6.96 -3.88
N ARG A 42 -27.47 7.52 -4.45
CA ARG A 42 -27.57 8.35 -5.65
C ARG A 42 -27.74 7.47 -6.88
N ALA A 43 -28.74 7.78 -7.70
CA ALA A 43 -28.94 7.12 -8.98
C ALA A 43 -27.71 7.34 -9.89
N LEU A 44 -27.28 6.27 -10.58
CA LEU A 44 -26.24 6.37 -11.60
C LEU A 44 -26.78 7.20 -12.79
N PRO A 45 -26.00 8.16 -13.31
CA PRO A 45 -26.40 8.89 -14.50
C PRO A 45 -26.49 7.95 -15.70
N LEU A 46 -27.47 8.18 -16.59
CA LEU A 46 -27.63 7.41 -17.84
C LEU A 46 -26.38 7.47 -18.73
N ASN A 47 -25.68 8.61 -18.72
CA ASN A 47 -24.40 8.77 -19.40
C ASN A 47 -23.24 8.67 -18.39
N LEU A 48 -22.54 7.54 -18.39
CA LEU A 48 -21.42 7.28 -17.48
C LEU A 48 -20.21 8.20 -17.73
N LEU A 49 -20.07 8.78 -18.92
CA LEU A 49 -18.97 9.71 -19.23
C LEU A 49 -19.04 11.00 -18.39
N VAL A 50 -20.22 11.33 -17.86
CA VAL A 50 -20.40 12.48 -16.94
C VAL A 50 -19.63 12.28 -15.62
N LEU A 51 -19.29 11.03 -15.27
CA LEU A 51 -18.49 10.74 -14.08
C LEU A 51 -17.00 11.11 -14.26
N LEU A 52 -16.50 11.23 -15.49
CA LEU A 52 -15.09 11.56 -15.72
C LEU A 52 -14.73 12.99 -15.28
N PRO A 53 -15.49 14.05 -15.63
CA PRO A 53 -15.25 15.39 -15.10
C PRO A 53 -15.39 15.47 -13.57
N ASP A 54 -16.35 14.74 -12.98
CA ASP A 54 -16.55 14.68 -11.53
C ASP A 54 -15.35 14.04 -10.83
N PHE A 55 -14.91 12.89 -11.36
CA PHE A 55 -13.70 12.21 -10.90
C PHE A 55 -12.47 13.12 -11.01
N TRP A 56 -12.31 13.82 -12.13
CA TRP A 56 -11.18 14.73 -12.32
C TRP A 56 -11.19 15.88 -11.29
N HIS A 57 -12.37 16.46 -11.01
CA HIS A 57 -12.52 17.47 -9.96
C HIS A 57 -12.14 16.91 -8.60
N CYS A 58 -12.65 15.73 -8.23
CA CYS A 58 -12.33 15.06 -6.97
C CYS A 58 -10.83 14.78 -6.84
N ASN A 59 -10.21 14.24 -7.89
CA ASN A 59 -8.78 13.98 -7.93
C ASN A 59 -7.96 15.27 -7.73
N MET A 60 -8.30 16.35 -8.44
CA MET A 60 -7.64 17.65 -8.27
C MET A 60 -7.88 18.26 -6.90
N GLN A 61 -9.06 18.09 -6.31
CA GLN A 61 -9.36 18.58 -4.96
C GLN A 61 -8.47 17.90 -3.92
N LEU A 62 -8.29 16.57 -4.01
CA LEU A 62 -7.43 15.83 -3.08
C LEU A 62 -5.95 16.19 -3.25
N TRP A 63 -5.49 16.36 -4.49
CA TRP A 63 -4.13 16.81 -4.81
C TRP A 63 -3.85 18.27 -4.42
N ARG A 64 -4.88 19.11 -4.26
CA ARG A 64 -4.75 20.49 -3.77
C ARG A 64 -4.81 20.59 -2.25
N ASP A 65 -5.38 19.60 -1.57
CA ASP A 65 -5.39 19.53 -0.10
C ASP A 65 -3.99 19.30 0.45
N ARG A 66 -3.59 20.10 1.44
CA ARG A 66 -2.20 20.13 1.93
C ARG A 66 -1.75 18.84 2.61
N LEU A 67 -2.67 18.15 3.29
CA LEU A 67 -2.43 16.84 3.89
C LEU A 67 -2.75 15.72 2.90
N GLY A 68 -3.84 15.87 2.14
CA GLY A 68 -4.30 14.95 1.11
C GLY A 68 -3.22 14.64 0.07
N GLN A 69 -2.55 15.65 -0.48
CA GLN A 69 -1.47 15.44 -1.46
C GLN A 69 -0.28 14.66 -0.90
N ILE A 70 0.05 14.84 0.39
CA ILE A 70 1.17 14.14 1.04
C ILE A 70 0.78 12.70 1.31
N SER A 71 -0.45 12.49 1.80
CA SER A 71 -0.99 11.15 2.02
C SER A 71 -1.13 10.37 0.72
N LEU A 72 -1.79 10.97 -0.27
CA LEU A 72 -2.01 10.39 -1.59
C LEU A 72 -0.69 10.06 -2.29
N GLY A 73 0.28 10.99 -2.30
CA GLY A 73 1.58 10.74 -2.90
C GLY A 73 2.33 9.58 -2.22
N THR A 74 2.26 9.51 -0.89
CA THR A 74 2.95 8.46 -0.11
C THR A 74 2.30 7.10 -0.30
N THR A 75 0.97 7.00 -0.22
CA THR A 75 0.26 5.72 -0.41
C THR A 75 0.35 5.25 -1.86
N THR A 76 0.24 6.18 -2.82
CA THR A 76 0.44 5.89 -4.25
C THR A 76 1.81 5.28 -4.52
N LEU A 77 2.87 5.90 -3.99
CA LEU A 77 4.22 5.36 -4.14
C LEU A 77 4.36 4.02 -3.40
N PHE A 78 3.84 3.90 -2.17
CA PHE A 78 3.91 2.67 -1.40
C PHE A 78 3.28 1.47 -2.14
N TRP A 79 2.06 1.62 -2.64
CA TRP A 79 1.38 0.55 -3.39
C TRP A 79 2.04 0.28 -4.72
N GLY A 80 2.46 1.33 -5.44
CA GLY A 80 3.26 1.19 -6.65
C GLY A 80 4.51 0.35 -6.41
N VAL A 81 5.19 0.61 -5.29
CA VAL A 81 6.39 -0.12 -4.88
C VAL A 81 6.08 -1.54 -4.46
N SER A 82 5.12 -1.73 -3.56
CA SER A 82 4.74 -3.04 -3.01
C SER A 82 4.24 -3.99 -4.10
N GLY A 83 3.45 -3.49 -5.07
CA GLY A 83 2.98 -4.29 -6.20
C GLY A 83 4.11 -4.81 -7.08
N ASN A 84 5.18 -4.02 -7.24
CA ASN A 84 6.34 -4.36 -8.05
C ASN A 84 7.45 -5.07 -7.28
N LEU A 85 7.50 -4.90 -5.95
CA LEU A 85 8.47 -5.54 -5.07
C LEU A 85 8.38 -7.06 -5.16
N ARG A 86 7.18 -7.63 -5.38
CA ARG A 86 7.02 -9.07 -5.63
C ARG A 86 7.88 -9.54 -6.80
N TYR A 87 7.87 -8.84 -7.93
CA TYR A 87 8.66 -9.23 -9.10
C TYR A 87 10.16 -9.09 -8.84
N ILE A 88 10.54 -8.02 -8.12
CA ILE A 88 11.92 -7.78 -7.72
C ILE A 88 12.43 -8.88 -6.78
N VAL A 89 11.66 -9.26 -5.76
CA VAL A 89 12.02 -10.33 -4.82
C VAL A 89 12.12 -11.68 -5.52
N LEU A 90 11.23 -11.97 -6.48
CA LEU A 90 11.31 -13.19 -7.28
C LEU A 90 12.60 -13.22 -8.12
N ALA A 91 12.91 -12.14 -8.83
CA ALA A 91 14.11 -12.03 -9.66
C ALA A 91 15.40 -12.06 -8.81
N TRP A 92 15.39 -11.37 -7.67
CA TRP A 92 16.49 -11.38 -6.72
C TRP A 92 16.72 -12.77 -6.12
N ALA A 93 15.68 -13.44 -5.63
CA ALA A 93 15.81 -14.75 -5.01
C ALA A 93 16.33 -15.80 -6.01
N ALA A 94 15.91 -15.72 -7.27
CA ALA A 94 16.47 -16.55 -8.33
C ALA A 94 17.96 -16.25 -8.57
N ALA A 95 18.34 -14.97 -8.63
CA ALA A 95 19.72 -14.55 -8.95
C ALA A 95 20.72 -14.72 -7.79
N ALA A 96 20.29 -14.46 -6.55
CA ALA A 96 21.15 -14.42 -5.36
C ALA A 96 21.13 -15.72 -4.56
N LEU A 97 20.00 -16.43 -4.51
CA LEU A 97 19.81 -17.65 -3.72
C LEU A 97 19.65 -18.91 -4.58
N GLY A 98 19.52 -18.77 -5.91
CA GLY A 98 19.22 -19.90 -6.81
C GLY A 98 17.82 -20.49 -6.60
N TYR A 99 16.90 -19.70 -6.02
CA TYR A 99 15.58 -20.20 -5.63
C TYR A 99 14.65 -20.38 -6.83
N SER A 100 13.82 -21.40 -6.77
CA SER A 100 12.69 -21.56 -7.69
C SER A 100 11.62 -20.49 -7.42
N VAL A 101 10.71 -20.28 -8.38
CA VAL A 101 9.59 -19.34 -8.24
C VAL A 101 8.76 -19.67 -6.99
N THR A 102 8.57 -20.95 -6.67
CA THR A 102 7.82 -21.40 -5.49
C THR A 102 8.53 -21.01 -4.19
N GLN A 103 9.85 -21.22 -4.10
CA GLN A 103 10.65 -20.84 -2.93
C GLN A 103 10.69 -19.32 -2.76
N ALA A 104 10.87 -18.59 -3.86
CA ALA A 104 10.89 -17.13 -3.85
C ALA A 104 9.51 -16.54 -3.47
N SER A 105 8.41 -17.17 -3.88
CA SER A 105 7.05 -16.79 -3.47
C SER A 105 6.87 -16.88 -1.95
N ALA A 106 7.48 -17.87 -1.29
CA ALA A 106 7.46 -17.97 0.16
C ALA A 106 8.10 -16.75 0.85
N LEU A 107 9.17 -16.19 0.28
CA LEU A 107 9.81 -14.96 0.79
C LEU A 107 8.91 -13.73 0.69
N VAL A 108 8.04 -13.67 -0.33
CA VAL A 108 6.99 -12.63 -0.41
C VAL A 108 5.98 -12.79 0.72
N GLY A 109 5.66 -14.03 1.10
CA GLY A 109 4.88 -14.34 2.30
C GLY A 109 5.54 -13.83 3.58
N VAL A 110 6.87 -13.97 3.71
CA VAL A 110 7.64 -13.44 4.86
C VAL A 110 7.52 -11.92 4.97
N VAL A 111 7.61 -11.19 3.85
CA VAL A 111 7.37 -9.74 3.83
C VAL A 111 5.96 -9.41 4.32
N ALA A 112 4.95 -10.16 3.88
CA ALA A 112 3.56 -9.95 4.28
C ALA A 112 3.34 -10.14 5.79
N VAL A 113 4.02 -11.12 6.42
CA VAL A 113 4.03 -11.27 7.89
C VAL A 113 4.59 -10.02 8.56
N GLY A 114 5.73 -9.51 8.07
CA GLY A 114 6.29 -8.24 8.52
C GLY A 114 5.29 -7.09 8.40
N THR A 115 4.65 -6.94 7.24
CA THR A 115 3.63 -5.92 6.97
C THR A 115 2.48 -5.99 7.96
N ALA A 116 1.97 -7.19 8.26
CA ALA A 116 0.92 -7.37 9.26
C ALA A 116 1.38 -6.92 10.66
N LEU A 117 2.59 -7.30 11.08
CA LEU A 117 3.16 -6.86 12.36
C LEU A 117 3.29 -5.33 12.41
N GLY A 118 3.84 -4.71 11.37
CA GLY A 118 3.98 -3.26 11.25
C GLY A 118 2.63 -2.54 11.32
N ALA A 119 1.62 -3.08 10.63
CA ALA A 119 0.28 -2.54 10.61
C ALA A 119 -0.40 -2.59 11.98
N VAL A 120 -0.27 -3.71 12.71
CA VAL A 120 -0.79 -3.85 14.09
C VAL A 120 -0.08 -2.88 15.04
N VAL A 121 1.25 -2.77 14.94
CA VAL A 121 1.99 -1.83 15.79
C VAL A 121 1.60 -0.38 15.48
N ALA A 122 1.39 -0.03 14.20
CA ALA A 122 0.89 1.29 13.82
C ALA A 122 -0.52 1.55 14.34
N SER A 123 -1.46 0.62 14.20
CA SER A 123 -2.84 0.83 14.67
C SER A 123 -2.92 1.02 16.18
N MET A 124 -2.02 0.40 16.95
CA MET A 124 -1.96 0.55 18.40
C MET A 124 -1.25 1.84 18.86
N ARG A 125 -0.32 2.38 18.08
CA ARG A 125 0.59 3.45 18.54
C ARG A 125 0.43 4.78 17.81
N MET A 126 -0.10 4.78 16.60
CA MET A 126 -0.17 5.97 15.74
C MET A 126 -1.58 6.56 15.74
N ARG A 127 -1.65 7.85 16.06
CA ARG A 127 -2.82 8.70 15.85
C ARG A 127 -2.72 9.40 14.49
N LEU A 128 -3.85 9.83 13.95
CA LEU A 128 -3.92 10.49 12.63
C LEU A 128 -3.02 11.73 12.51
N GLU A 129 -2.93 12.53 13.59
CA GLU A 129 -2.08 13.72 13.68
C GLU A 129 -0.57 13.42 13.54
N HIS A 130 -0.18 12.16 13.81
CA HIS A 130 1.20 11.69 13.73
C HIS A 130 1.55 11.09 12.37
N ALA A 131 0.60 10.94 11.45
CA ALA A 131 0.81 10.21 10.20
C ALA A 131 2.00 10.73 9.40
N THR A 132 2.19 12.05 9.30
CA THR A 132 3.29 12.61 8.51
C THR A 132 4.68 12.43 9.15
N ARG A 133 4.77 12.02 10.42
CA ARG A 133 6.04 11.70 11.09
C ARG A 133 6.69 10.43 10.53
N VAL A 134 5.95 9.56 9.84
CA VAL A 134 6.47 8.33 9.24
C VAL A 134 7.19 8.56 7.90
N LEU A 135 7.10 9.76 7.30
CA LEU A 135 7.73 10.06 5.99
C LEU A 135 9.23 9.73 5.93
N PRO A 136 10.07 10.00 6.96
CA PRO A 136 11.47 9.60 6.95
C PRO A 136 11.67 8.08 6.86
N LEU A 137 10.75 7.28 7.42
CA LEU A 137 10.82 5.82 7.33
C LEU A 137 10.66 5.35 5.89
N GLY A 138 9.87 6.04 5.06
CA GLY A 138 9.75 5.71 3.64
C GLY A 138 11.04 5.95 2.86
N VAL A 139 11.79 7.00 3.20
CA VAL A 139 13.14 7.23 2.64
C VAL A 139 14.08 6.10 3.07
N GLY A 140 14.07 5.77 4.37
CA GLY A 140 14.86 4.66 4.91
C GLY A 140 14.52 3.32 4.25
N MET A 141 13.24 3.04 4.02
CA MET A 141 12.78 1.83 3.35
C MET A 141 13.33 1.74 1.92
N GLY A 142 13.30 2.82 1.14
CA GLY A 142 13.89 2.83 -0.21
C GLY A 142 15.40 2.53 -0.19
N LEU A 143 16.13 3.08 0.78
CA LEU A 143 17.56 2.78 0.95
C LEU A 143 17.81 1.34 1.42
N LEU A 144 16.96 0.82 2.32
CA LEU A 144 17.04 -0.57 2.76
C LEU A 144 16.86 -1.54 1.60
N VAL A 145 15.92 -1.29 0.66
CA VAL A 145 15.75 -2.17 -0.51
C VAL A 145 17.07 -2.37 -1.28
N ILE A 146 17.94 -1.36 -1.35
CA ILE A 146 19.25 -1.46 -2.02
C ILE A 146 20.17 -2.46 -1.29
N LEU A 147 20.04 -2.59 0.03
CA LEU A 147 20.83 -3.52 0.83
C LEU A 147 20.54 -4.99 0.49
N LEU A 148 19.38 -5.27 -0.12
CA LEU A 148 19.02 -6.62 -0.59
C LEU A 148 20.06 -7.17 -1.58
N ASN A 149 20.73 -6.30 -2.34
CA ASN A 149 21.78 -6.69 -3.27
C ASN A 149 22.98 -7.39 -2.61
N PHE A 150 23.21 -7.13 -1.31
CA PHE A 150 24.33 -7.70 -0.57
C PHE A 150 23.95 -8.93 0.26
N ILE A 151 22.67 -9.33 0.21
CA ILE A 151 22.17 -10.49 0.94
C ILE A 151 22.15 -11.69 0.01
N SER A 152 22.90 -12.74 0.39
CA SER A 152 22.98 -14.01 -0.36
C SER A 152 22.67 -15.22 0.53
N ASP A 153 22.23 -14.99 1.76
CA ASP A 153 21.86 -16.03 2.72
C ASP A 153 20.40 -15.85 3.16
N VAL A 154 19.64 -16.96 3.17
CA VAL A 154 18.21 -16.94 3.49
C VAL A 154 17.94 -16.62 4.96
N TRP A 155 18.83 -17.03 5.88
CA TRP A 155 18.68 -16.76 7.30
C TRP A 155 18.89 -15.29 7.62
N LEU A 156 19.66 -14.57 6.80
CA LEU A 156 19.73 -13.11 6.84
C LEU A 156 18.56 -12.46 6.08
N ALA A 157 18.17 -13.02 4.94
CA ALA A 157 17.10 -12.46 4.11
C ALA A 157 15.74 -12.47 4.81
N ALA A 158 15.36 -13.55 5.49
CA ALA A 158 14.04 -13.65 6.09
C ALA A 158 13.81 -12.57 7.18
N PRO A 159 14.68 -12.40 8.20
CA PRO A 159 14.56 -11.29 9.16
C PRO A 159 14.60 -9.92 8.50
N PHE A 160 15.43 -9.74 7.47
CA PHE A 160 15.52 -8.49 6.73
C PHE A 160 14.20 -8.15 6.00
N LEU A 161 13.58 -9.14 5.36
CA LEU A 161 12.29 -9.00 4.68
C LEU A 161 11.14 -8.78 5.67
N VAL A 162 11.17 -9.40 6.86
CA VAL A 162 10.22 -9.10 7.94
C VAL A 162 10.36 -7.65 8.38
N LEU A 163 11.59 -7.15 8.60
CA LEU A 163 11.83 -5.75 8.96
C LEU A 163 11.34 -4.79 7.88
N LEU A 164 11.66 -5.07 6.61
CA LEU A 164 11.22 -4.28 5.47
C LEU A 164 9.69 -4.23 5.39
N GLY A 165 9.04 -5.38 5.52
CA GLY A 165 7.57 -5.48 5.59
C GLY A 165 7.00 -4.69 6.76
N ALA A 166 7.58 -4.83 7.97
CA ALA A 166 7.12 -4.12 9.16
C ALA A 166 7.22 -2.60 9.02
N LEU A 167 8.30 -2.08 8.45
CA LEU A 167 8.41 -0.65 8.14
C LEU A 167 7.35 -0.22 7.12
N GLY A 168 7.08 -1.04 6.11
CA GLY A 168 6.04 -0.80 5.12
C GLY A 168 4.63 -0.76 5.71
N GLY A 169 4.27 -1.77 6.50
CA GLY A 169 2.99 -1.84 7.22
C GLY A 169 2.80 -0.67 8.18
N PHE A 170 3.87 -0.30 8.89
CA PHE A 170 3.84 0.82 9.82
C PHE A 170 3.68 2.19 9.13
N LEU A 171 4.23 2.33 7.92
CA LEU A 171 4.09 3.53 7.09
C LEU A 171 2.69 3.63 6.46
N VAL A 172 2.19 2.54 5.87
CA VAL A 172 1.01 2.60 5.00
C VAL A 172 -0.28 2.82 5.78
N VAL A 173 -0.42 2.24 6.98
CA VAL A 173 -1.64 2.31 7.80
C VAL A 173 -2.02 3.75 8.15
N PRO A 174 -1.17 4.56 8.83
CA PRO A 174 -1.55 5.92 9.19
C PRO A 174 -1.73 6.83 7.97
N MET A 175 -1.00 6.58 6.88
CA MET A 175 -1.12 7.35 5.64
C MET A 175 -2.42 7.03 4.88
N ASN A 176 -2.87 5.78 4.86
CA ASN A 176 -4.19 5.42 4.34
C ASN A 176 -5.30 6.04 5.19
N ALA A 177 -5.18 5.98 6.52
CA ALA A 177 -6.18 6.55 7.41
C ALA A 177 -6.29 8.07 7.24
N LEU A 178 -5.17 8.79 7.17
CA LEU A 178 -5.17 10.23 6.88
C LEU A 178 -5.77 10.53 5.49
N LEU A 179 -5.45 9.74 4.48
CA LEU A 179 -5.98 9.91 3.14
C LEU A 179 -7.50 9.72 3.09
N GLN A 180 -8.00 8.66 3.73
CA GLN A 180 -9.43 8.36 3.81
C GLN A 180 -10.20 9.40 4.62
N HIS A 181 -9.65 9.89 5.73
CA HIS A 181 -10.25 10.97 6.52
C HIS A 181 -10.35 12.27 5.73
N ARG A 182 -9.24 12.71 5.13
CA ARG A 182 -9.23 13.93 4.31
C ARG A 182 -10.11 13.80 3.09
N GLY A 183 -10.04 12.68 2.38
CA GLY A 183 -10.86 12.44 1.20
C GLY A 183 -12.35 12.35 1.54
N HIS A 184 -12.73 11.68 2.64
CA HIS A 184 -14.12 11.67 3.10
C HIS A 184 -14.63 13.10 3.36
N ASN A 185 -13.86 13.91 4.07
CA ASN A 185 -14.21 15.30 4.40
C ASN A 185 -14.28 16.24 3.19
N LEU A 186 -13.58 15.92 2.09
CA LEU A 186 -13.56 16.74 0.87
C LEU A 186 -14.61 16.34 -0.16
N MET A 187 -14.89 15.04 -0.31
CA MET A 187 -15.68 14.50 -1.43
C MET A 187 -16.54 13.28 -1.08
N GLY A 188 -16.55 12.83 0.17
CA GLY A 188 -17.23 11.61 0.61
C GLY A 188 -16.42 10.33 0.38
N ALA A 189 -16.80 9.26 1.09
CA ALA A 189 -16.01 8.02 1.15
C ALA A 189 -15.83 7.34 -0.22
N GLY A 190 -16.92 7.16 -0.99
CA GLY A 190 -16.87 6.45 -2.27
C GLY A 190 -15.98 7.14 -3.30
N ARG A 191 -16.11 8.47 -3.46
CA ARG A 191 -15.26 9.27 -4.36
C ARG A 191 -13.81 9.27 -3.90
N SER A 192 -13.55 9.38 -2.59
CA SER A 192 -12.20 9.30 -2.03
C SER A 192 -11.53 7.96 -2.35
N ILE A 193 -12.23 6.85 -2.15
CA ILE A 193 -11.70 5.50 -2.44
C ILE A 193 -11.42 5.36 -3.94
N ALA A 194 -12.30 5.87 -4.81
CA ALA A 194 -12.08 5.83 -6.26
C ALA A 194 -10.82 6.62 -6.66
N VAL A 195 -10.65 7.85 -6.13
CA VAL A 195 -9.45 8.67 -6.40
C VAL A 195 -8.19 7.98 -5.89
N GLN A 196 -8.23 7.45 -4.67
CA GLN A 196 -7.11 6.72 -4.08
C GLN A 196 -6.71 5.52 -4.96
N ASN A 197 -7.66 4.64 -5.26
CA ASN A 197 -7.41 3.44 -6.05
C ASN A 197 -6.89 3.78 -7.44
N PHE A 198 -7.43 4.80 -8.11
CA PHE A 198 -6.93 5.22 -9.42
C PHE A 198 -5.46 5.63 -9.39
N ASN A 199 -5.06 6.50 -8.44
CA ASN A 199 -3.67 6.96 -8.35
C ASN A 199 -2.73 5.79 -7.99
N GLU A 200 -3.12 4.94 -7.04
CA GLU A 200 -2.36 3.76 -6.63
C GLU A 200 -2.18 2.76 -7.78
N GLN A 201 -3.26 2.40 -8.46
CA GLN A 201 -3.23 1.48 -9.60
C GLN A 201 -2.45 2.06 -10.80
N ALA A 202 -2.57 3.36 -11.06
CA ALA A 202 -1.80 4.03 -12.10
C ALA A 202 -0.29 3.98 -11.78
N CYS A 203 0.09 4.14 -10.51
CA CYS A 203 1.49 4.02 -10.09
C CYS A 203 2.01 2.58 -10.17
N ILE A 204 1.22 1.59 -9.75
CA ILE A 204 1.54 0.16 -9.92
C ILE A 204 1.80 -0.15 -11.40
N LEU A 205 0.90 0.30 -12.28
CA LEU A 205 1.02 0.11 -13.73
C LEU A 205 2.25 0.83 -14.29
N GLY A 206 2.48 2.08 -13.90
CA GLY A 206 3.63 2.87 -14.36
C GLY A 206 4.97 2.26 -13.95
N LEU A 207 5.13 1.91 -12.67
CA LEU A 207 6.35 1.26 -12.16
C LEU A 207 6.52 -0.15 -12.73
N GLY A 208 5.43 -0.89 -12.94
CA GLY A 208 5.46 -2.20 -13.59
C GLY A 208 5.85 -2.12 -15.06
N GLY A 209 5.37 -1.10 -15.77
CA GLY A 209 5.80 -0.79 -17.12
C GLY A 209 7.30 -0.46 -17.19
N LEU A 210 7.79 0.39 -16.28
CA LEU A 210 9.23 0.69 -16.18
C LEU A 210 10.07 -0.55 -15.88
N TYR A 211 9.62 -1.41 -14.96
CA TYR A 211 10.30 -2.66 -14.64
C TYR A 211 10.32 -3.63 -15.84
N SER A 212 9.19 -3.77 -16.53
CA SER A 212 9.08 -4.62 -17.73
C SER A 212 9.97 -4.13 -18.86
N LEU A 213 10.04 -2.81 -19.10
CA LEU A 213 10.94 -2.22 -20.10
C LEU A 213 12.41 -2.43 -19.73
N SER A 214 12.77 -2.19 -18.47
CA SER A 214 14.11 -2.40 -17.94
C SER A 214 14.57 -3.86 -18.12
N THR A 215 13.70 -4.81 -17.78
CA THR A 215 13.96 -6.24 -17.97
C THR A 215 14.06 -6.61 -19.45
N GLY A 216 13.19 -6.04 -20.30
CA GLY A 216 13.24 -6.23 -21.76
C GLY A 216 14.53 -5.71 -22.41
N MET A 217 15.17 -4.70 -21.81
CA MET A 217 16.48 -4.19 -22.22
C MET A 217 17.66 -5.00 -21.64
N GLY A 218 17.40 -6.08 -20.90
CA GLY A 218 18.44 -6.93 -20.31
C GLY A 218 19.11 -6.34 -19.07
N VAL A 219 18.48 -5.38 -18.39
CA VAL A 219 19.01 -4.84 -17.13
C VAL A 219 19.00 -5.94 -16.06
N SER A 220 20.11 -6.08 -15.34
CA SER A 220 20.23 -7.10 -14.29
C SER A 220 19.31 -6.81 -13.10
N ALA A 221 18.91 -7.86 -12.39
CA ALA A 221 18.07 -7.75 -11.19
C ALA A 221 18.68 -6.80 -10.15
N PHE A 222 20.00 -6.86 -9.93
CA PHE A 222 20.71 -6.01 -8.97
C PHE A 222 20.68 -4.53 -9.33
N VAL A 223 20.81 -4.20 -10.62
CA VAL A 223 20.69 -2.81 -11.11
C VAL A 223 19.24 -2.35 -10.98
N ALA A 224 18.27 -3.20 -11.32
CA ALA A 224 16.85 -2.88 -11.16
C ALA A 224 16.49 -2.61 -9.68
N ILE A 225 16.97 -3.43 -8.74
CA ILE A 225 16.80 -3.24 -7.29
C ILE A 225 17.39 -1.90 -6.84
N SER A 226 18.62 -1.60 -7.29
CA SER A 226 19.31 -0.36 -6.93
C SER A 226 18.56 0.87 -7.45
N ALA A 227 18.20 0.87 -8.74
CA ALA A 227 17.46 1.96 -9.37
C ALA A 227 16.09 2.16 -8.70
N PHE A 228 15.41 1.06 -8.38
CA PHE A 228 14.13 1.09 -7.70
C PHE A 228 14.25 1.65 -6.27
N GLY A 229 15.20 1.16 -5.48
CA GLY A 229 15.45 1.69 -4.13
C GLY A 229 15.79 3.19 -4.12
N LEU A 230 16.63 3.63 -5.07
CA LEU A 230 16.97 5.05 -5.25
C LEU A 230 15.77 5.89 -5.68
N LEU A 231 14.94 5.38 -6.60
CA LEU A 231 13.71 6.04 -7.04
C LEU A 231 12.76 6.24 -5.84
N VAL A 232 12.54 5.19 -5.04
CA VAL A 232 11.68 5.25 -3.85
C VAL A 232 12.23 6.22 -2.83
N ALA A 233 13.51 6.12 -2.48
CA ALA A 233 14.15 7.02 -1.53
C ALA A 233 14.09 8.48 -2.00
N GLY A 234 14.34 8.72 -3.29
CA GLY A 234 14.26 10.03 -3.92
C GLY A 234 12.84 10.61 -3.90
N CYS A 235 11.84 9.85 -4.35
CA CYS A 235 10.44 10.28 -4.33
C CYS A 235 9.94 10.54 -2.90
N MET A 236 10.25 9.65 -1.94
CA MET A 236 9.90 9.88 -0.54
C MET A 236 10.60 11.11 0.05
N GLU A 237 11.85 11.39 -0.33
CA GLU A 237 12.54 12.60 0.11
C GLU A 237 11.91 13.86 -0.49
N LEU A 238 11.47 13.81 -1.75
CA LEU A 238 10.72 14.90 -2.39
C LEU A 238 9.39 15.14 -1.67
N ILE A 239 8.62 14.09 -1.36
CA ILE A 239 7.38 14.19 -0.58
C ILE A 239 7.66 14.79 0.81
N ARG A 240 8.73 14.34 1.49
CA ARG A 240 9.15 14.88 2.79
C ARG A 240 9.52 16.37 2.70
N ARG A 241 10.26 16.78 1.67
CA ARG A 241 10.59 18.19 1.41
C ARG A 241 9.35 19.01 1.11
N TRP A 242 8.42 18.46 0.35
CA TRP A 242 7.14 19.10 0.05
C TRP A 242 6.31 19.31 1.32
N HIS A 243 6.19 18.29 2.17
CA HIS A 243 5.51 18.41 3.45
C HIS A 243 6.16 19.51 4.32
N ARG A 244 7.50 19.49 4.48
CA ARG A 244 8.22 20.55 5.23
C ARG A 244 7.99 21.95 4.67
N ARG A 245 7.90 22.10 3.34
CA ARG A 245 7.58 23.38 2.69
C ARG A 245 6.15 23.81 3.02
N ASN A 246 5.18 22.90 2.98
CA ASN A 246 3.80 23.19 3.35
C ASN A 246 3.69 23.59 4.83
N SER A 247 4.39 22.90 5.72
CA SER A 247 4.42 23.24 7.15
C SER A 247 4.99 24.63 7.43
N ARG A 248 5.85 25.18 6.55
CA ARG A 248 6.40 26.53 6.69
C ARG A 248 5.49 27.60 6.07
N LEU A 249 4.95 27.34 4.88
CA LEU A 249 4.16 28.33 4.12
C LEU A 249 2.68 28.36 4.50
N HIS A 250 2.14 27.24 4.96
CA HIS A 250 0.72 27.02 5.25
C HIS A 250 0.53 26.49 6.68
N ALA A 251 1.36 26.94 7.63
CA ALA A 251 1.38 26.43 9.00
C ALA A 251 0.00 26.47 9.67
N GLY A 252 -0.69 27.62 9.62
CA GLY A 252 -2.01 27.77 10.24
C GLY A 252 -3.12 26.96 9.56
N GLU A 253 -3.02 26.71 8.26
CA GLU A 253 -3.92 25.80 7.55
C GLU A 253 -3.66 24.36 8.01
N LEU A 254 -2.39 23.94 8.04
CA LEU A 254 -1.99 22.59 8.44
C LEU A 254 -2.38 22.28 9.89
N GLU A 255 -2.18 23.24 10.80
CA GLU A 255 -2.55 23.13 12.21
C GLU A 255 -4.07 22.96 12.36
N ARG A 256 -4.87 23.79 11.69
CA ARG A 256 -6.33 23.63 11.66
C ARG A 256 -6.75 22.25 11.15
N LEU A 257 -6.11 21.76 10.09
CA LEU A 257 -6.43 20.45 9.51
C LEU A 257 -6.06 19.29 10.47
N LEU A 258 -4.95 19.42 11.20
CA LEU A 258 -4.55 18.45 12.22
C LEU A 258 -5.45 18.52 13.45
N GLU A 259 -5.91 19.72 13.86
CA GLU A 259 -6.87 19.88 14.95
C GLU A 259 -8.22 19.25 14.62
N ILE A 260 -8.72 19.41 13.39
CA ILE A 260 -9.93 18.71 12.92
C ILE A 260 -9.74 17.20 13.03
N ALA A 261 -8.60 16.69 12.56
CA ALA A 261 -8.27 15.26 12.67
C ALA A 261 -8.13 14.77 14.12
N ARG A 262 -7.77 15.64 15.06
CA ARG A 262 -7.68 15.32 16.51
C ARG A 262 -9.05 15.30 17.19
N ASN A 263 -9.95 16.18 16.78
CA ASN A 263 -11.25 16.37 17.43
C ASN A 263 -12.37 15.49 16.84
N ASP A 264 -12.19 14.94 15.64
CA ASP A 264 -13.13 13.98 15.02
C ASP A 264 -13.21 12.63 15.77
N ASP A 265 -12.31 12.36 16.73
CA ASP A 265 -12.41 11.23 17.66
C ASP A 265 -13.62 11.32 18.62
N LEU A 266 -14.39 12.42 18.61
CA LEU A 266 -15.55 12.64 19.49
C LEU A 266 -16.89 12.12 18.94
N HIS A 267 -16.95 11.58 17.73
CA HIS A 267 -18.17 11.00 17.15
C HIS A 267 -17.96 9.57 16.65
N GLY A 268 -17.49 8.70 17.56
CA GLY A 268 -17.61 7.25 17.48
C GLY A 268 -18.49 6.72 18.59
#